data_AF-A0A7V5CJG1-F1
#
_entry.id   AF-A0A7V5CJG1-F1
#
_cell.length_a   1.000
_cell.length_b   1.000
_cell.length_c   1.000
_cell.angle_alpha   90.00
_cell.angle_beta   90.00
_cell.angle_gamma   90.00
#
_symmetry.space_group_name_H-M   'P 1'
#
loop_
_entity.id
_entity.type
_entity.pdbx_description
1 polymer ?
#
loop_
_entity_poly.entity_id
_entity_poly.type
_entity_poly.pdbx_seq_one_letter_code
_entity_poly.pdbx_strand_id
1 'polypeptide(L)'
;MRKILAFIGIIALVLFLLPQPSKAADEATFSATSDKTSYAVGDEITVSFSVDAGTYASTLSVIDADIKISDTSVIEPKDKTTPFVAGNIFSSIPIQSYQNGVINIVAMINPDNKPSSRSGVIGTVVFKALKPGQATISYDRIEAAQEGNENDFINTSASSLVVTVGGGTSTVSNSSTTVGSTTYTKAVSTATTTGATKAAAAATTGPEDTLLAITLGGMIIFLIYNLLKIIKTSASRL
;
A
#
# COMPACT_ATOMS: atom_id res chain seq x y z
N MET A 1 -46.52 25.96 -7.70
CA MET A 1 -45.28 26.12 -6.90
C MET A 1 -45.23 25.22 -5.66
N ARG A 2 -46.27 25.12 -4.82
CA ARG A 2 -46.26 24.24 -3.62
C ARG A 2 -45.92 22.77 -3.89
N LYS A 3 -46.40 22.21 -5.01
CA LYS A 3 -46.11 20.82 -5.42
C LYS A 3 -44.65 20.58 -5.84
N ILE A 4 -43.96 21.62 -6.31
CA ILE A 4 -42.55 21.53 -6.74
C ILE A 4 -41.63 21.53 -5.51
N LEU A 5 -41.94 22.35 -4.50
CA LEU A 5 -41.19 22.37 -3.23
C LEU A 5 -41.32 21.05 -2.46
N ALA A 6 -42.52 20.46 -2.43
CA ALA A 6 -42.73 19.15 -1.81
C ALA A 6 -41.91 18.05 -2.51
N PHE A 7 -41.81 18.10 -3.83
CA PHE A 7 -41.07 17.11 -4.60
C PHE A 7 -39.54 17.23 -4.41
N ILE A 8 -39.01 18.45 -4.37
CA ILE A 8 -37.58 18.71 -4.06
C ILE A 8 -37.25 18.25 -2.64
N GLY A 9 -38.15 18.49 -1.67
CA GLY A 9 -37.98 18.01 -0.30
C GLY A 9 -37.90 16.49 -0.19
N ILE A 10 -38.71 15.76 -0.97
CA ILE A 10 -38.67 14.29 -0.99
C ILE A 10 -37.38 13.77 -1.64
N ILE A 11 -36.91 14.38 -2.73
CA ILE A 11 -35.64 13.98 -3.36
C ILE A 11 -34.45 14.21 -2.43
N ALA A 12 -34.41 15.36 -1.74
CA ALA A 12 -33.36 15.65 -0.75
C ALA A 12 -33.39 14.65 0.42
N LEU A 13 -34.59 14.27 0.89
CA LEU A 13 -34.75 13.27 1.93
C LEU A 13 -34.28 11.88 1.47
N VAL A 14 -34.61 11.49 0.24
CA VAL A 14 -34.17 10.22 -0.35
C VAL A 14 -32.65 10.19 -0.52
N LEU A 15 -32.03 11.29 -0.97
CA LEU A 15 -30.57 11.39 -1.08
C LEU A 15 -29.88 11.36 0.29
N PHE A 16 -30.51 11.88 1.34
CA PHE A 16 -30.00 11.83 2.71
C PHE A 16 -30.13 10.44 3.36
N LEU A 17 -31.11 9.65 2.90
CA LEU A 17 -31.33 8.27 3.34
C LEU A 17 -30.54 7.23 2.53
N LEU A 18 -29.88 7.63 1.44
CA LEU A 18 -28.96 6.73 0.76
C LEU A 18 -27.83 6.37 1.72
N PRO A 19 -27.46 5.08 1.83
CA PRO A 19 -26.30 4.67 2.60
C PRO A 19 -25.10 5.45 2.07
N GLN A 20 -24.55 6.32 2.92
CA GLN A 20 -23.30 6.98 2.63
C GLN A 20 -22.26 5.88 2.40
N PRO A 21 -21.36 6.01 1.42
CA PRO A 21 -20.25 5.07 1.30
C PRO A 21 -19.55 5.07 2.66
N SER A 22 -19.64 3.95 3.37
CA SER A 22 -18.92 3.76 4.62
C SER A 22 -17.46 4.04 4.28
N LYS A 23 -16.88 5.07 4.89
CA LYS A 23 -15.42 5.21 4.93
C LYS A 23 -14.91 3.82 5.30
N ALA A 24 -14.05 3.25 4.48
CA ALA A 24 -13.37 1.99 4.81
C ALA A 24 -12.93 2.08 6.27
N ALA A 25 -13.20 1.05 7.07
CA ALA A 25 -12.68 0.98 8.43
C ALA A 25 -11.17 1.29 8.36
N ASP A 26 -10.66 2.17 9.22
CA ASP A 26 -9.26 2.65 9.14
C ASP A 26 -8.27 1.50 9.38
N GLU A 27 -7.96 0.70 8.38
CA GLU A 27 -7.13 -0.51 8.52
C GLU A 27 -5.68 -0.14 8.89
N ALA A 28 -5.05 -0.94 9.76
CA ALA A 28 -3.61 -0.78 9.98
C ALA A 28 -2.87 -1.09 8.68
N THR A 29 -1.97 -0.20 8.28
CA THR A 29 -1.24 -0.30 7.01
C THR A 29 0.18 -0.78 7.27
N PHE A 30 0.54 -1.89 6.64
CA PHE A 30 1.86 -2.50 6.72
C PHE A 30 2.63 -2.21 5.44
N SER A 31 3.92 -1.91 5.57
CA SER A 31 4.75 -1.55 4.43
C SER A 31 6.13 -2.14 4.51
N ALA A 32 6.66 -2.53 3.35
CA ALA A 32 8.04 -2.92 3.15
C ALA A 32 8.75 -1.83 2.33
N THR A 33 9.88 -1.34 2.83
CA THR A 33 10.65 -0.25 2.20
C THR A 33 12.15 -0.56 2.21
N SER A 34 12.88 0.05 1.29
CA SER A 34 14.34 -0.03 1.23
C SER A 34 14.92 1.29 0.75
N ASP A 35 16.22 1.51 0.97
CA ASP A 35 16.92 2.75 0.63
C ASP A 35 17.00 2.99 -0.89
N LYS A 36 17.05 1.89 -1.65
CA LYS A 36 16.98 1.89 -3.11
C LYS A 36 16.25 0.63 -3.60
N THR A 37 15.98 0.55 -4.89
CA THR A 37 15.30 -0.61 -5.52
C THR A 37 16.18 -1.32 -6.56
N SER A 38 17.42 -0.86 -6.75
CA SER A 38 18.38 -1.44 -7.68
C SER A 38 19.72 -1.69 -6.98
N TYR A 39 20.22 -2.92 -7.11
CA TYR A 39 21.41 -3.40 -6.40
C TYR A 39 22.35 -4.14 -7.35
N ALA A 40 23.64 -4.08 -7.06
CA ALA A 40 24.62 -4.93 -7.72
C ALA A 40 24.56 -6.36 -7.16
N VAL A 41 25.03 -7.33 -7.93
CA VAL A 41 25.23 -8.69 -7.40
C VAL A 41 26.29 -8.63 -6.31
N GLY A 42 26.02 -9.26 -5.17
CA GLY A 42 26.85 -9.22 -3.98
C GLY A 42 26.50 -8.11 -2.98
N ASP A 43 25.65 -7.15 -3.35
CA ASP A 43 25.18 -6.11 -2.41
C ASP A 43 24.33 -6.73 -1.29
N GLU A 44 24.34 -6.04 -0.14
CA GLU A 44 23.37 -6.25 0.92
C GLU A 44 22.17 -5.31 0.73
N ILE A 45 20.97 -5.87 0.83
CA ILE A 45 19.71 -5.17 0.67
C ILE A 45 19.04 -5.13 2.04
N THR A 46 18.96 -3.95 2.65
CA THR A 46 18.25 -3.79 3.93
C THR A 46 16.81 -3.40 3.65
N VAL A 47 15.87 -4.23 4.08
CA VAL A 47 14.44 -3.97 3.95
C VAL A 47 13.84 -3.73 5.32
N SER A 48 13.18 -2.59 5.46
CA SER A 48 12.47 -2.17 6.67
C SER A 48 10.99 -2.44 6.52
N PHE A 49 10.44 -3.12 7.53
CA PHE A 49 9.02 -3.42 7.66
C PHE A 49 8.44 -2.46 8.70
N SER A 50 7.36 -1.76 8.34
CA SER A 50 6.75 -0.73 9.17
C SER A 50 5.24 -0.90 9.23
N VAL A 51 4.66 -0.47 10.33
CA VAL A 51 3.20 -0.38 10.51
C VAL A 51 2.81 1.07 10.71
N ASP A 52 1.72 1.48 10.07
CA ASP A 52 0.90 2.60 10.46
C ASP A 52 -0.40 2.07 11.05
N ALA A 53 -0.52 2.15 12.37
CA ALA A 53 -1.66 1.60 13.10
C ALA A 53 -2.92 2.47 12.99
N GLY A 54 -2.85 3.67 12.40
CA GLY A 54 -3.99 4.57 12.29
C GLY A 54 -4.65 4.85 13.65
N THR A 55 -5.98 4.75 13.71
CA THR A 55 -6.75 4.92 14.95
C THR A 55 -6.61 3.75 15.93
N TYR A 56 -6.02 2.62 15.51
CA TYR A 56 -5.76 1.43 16.33
C TYR A 56 -4.40 1.50 17.04
N ALA A 57 -3.69 2.63 16.92
CA ALA A 57 -2.42 2.93 17.56
C ALA A 57 -2.43 2.82 19.10
N SER A 58 -3.58 2.83 19.77
CA SER A 58 -3.64 2.64 21.21
C SER A 58 -3.85 1.18 21.61
N THR A 59 -3.96 0.26 20.66
CA THR A 59 -4.45 -1.10 20.93
C THR A 59 -3.67 -2.24 20.27
N LEU A 60 -2.65 -2.05 19.42
CA LEU A 60 -1.87 -3.20 18.90
C LEU A 60 -1.05 -3.92 19.98
N SER A 61 -1.19 -5.24 20.14
CA SER A 61 -0.48 -6.06 21.15
C SER A 61 0.42 -7.14 20.55
N VAL A 62 0.02 -7.72 19.42
CA VAL A 62 0.73 -8.80 18.73
C VAL A 62 0.76 -8.51 17.23
N ILE A 63 1.87 -8.85 16.59
CA ILE A 63 2.01 -8.90 15.13
C ILE A 63 2.42 -10.34 14.76
N ASP A 64 1.62 -10.99 13.92
CA ASP A 64 1.90 -12.26 13.27
C ASP A 64 1.97 -12.03 11.76
N ALA A 65 3.14 -12.27 11.17
CA ALA A 65 3.42 -11.93 9.77
C ALA A 65 4.20 -13.03 9.06
N ASP A 66 3.76 -13.36 7.85
CA ASP A 66 4.49 -14.19 6.90
C ASP A 66 5.01 -13.28 5.77
N ILE A 67 6.32 -13.11 5.68
CA ILE A 67 6.97 -12.32 4.63
C ILE A 67 7.49 -13.27 3.56
N LYS A 68 7.03 -13.08 2.32
CA LYS A 68 7.36 -13.92 1.18
C LYS A 68 8.30 -13.25 0.21
N ILE A 69 9.23 -14.05 -0.29
CA ILE A 69 10.22 -13.69 -1.31
C ILE A 69 9.86 -14.46 -2.57
N SER A 70 9.53 -13.74 -3.64
CA SER A 70 9.05 -14.38 -4.89
C SER A 70 10.12 -15.23 -5.58
N ASP A 71 11.40 -14.85 -5.48
CA ASP A 71 12.51 -15.55 -6.11
C ASP A 71 13.75 -15.56 -5.20
N THR A 72 13.91 -16.66 -4.47
CA THR A 72 15.05 -16.88 -3.55
C THR A 72 16.37 -17.13 -4.27
N SER A 73 16.34 -17.33 -5.59
CA SER A 73 17.53 -17.47 -6.40
C SER A 73 18.13 -16.13 -6.81
N VAL A 74 17.36 -15.03 -6.71
CA VAL A 74 17.80 -13.65 -6.98
C VAL A 74 18.24 -12.96 -5.70
N ILE A 75 17.46 -13.08 -4.62
CA ILE A 75 17.81 -12.57 -3.30
C ILE A 75 17.55 -13.63 -2.22
N GLU A 76 18.34 -13.66 -1.16
CA GLU A 76 18.07 -14.53 -0.01
C GLU A 76 18.37 -13.81 1.31
N PRO A 77 17.73 -14.18 2.44
CA PRO A 77 18.10 -13.63 3.74
C PRO A 77 19.58 -13.92 4.04
N LYS A 78 20.31 -12.89 4.45
CA LYS A 78 21.74 -12.98 4.82
C LYS A 78 21.95 -13.96 5.97
N ASP A 79 21.04 -13.95 6.93
CA ASP A 79 20.93 -14.90 8.02
C ASP A 79 19.63 -15.70 7.84
N LYS A 80 19.74 -17.03 7.77
CA LYS A 80 18.59 -17.93 7.62
C LYS A 80 18.09 -18.47 8.96
N THR A 81 18.88 -18.29 10.02
CA THR A 81 18.53 -18.72 11.39
C THR A 81 17.80 -17.63 12.15
N THR A 82 18.27 -16.39 12.00
CA THR A 82 17.64 -15.18 12.57
C THR A 82 17.49 -14.09 11.50
N PRO A 83 16.61 -14.30 10.50
CA PRO A 83 16.47 -13.41 9.35
C PRO A 83 15.96 -11.99 9.70
N PHE A 84 15.23 -11.85 10.79
CA PHE A 84 14.53 -10.65 11.18
C PHE A 84 15.13 -10.02 12.45
N VAL A 85 15.49 -8.74 12.33
CA VAL A 85 15.97 -7.92 13.44
C VAL A 85 14.82 -7.02 13.88
N ALA A 86 14.40 -7.17 15.14
CA ALA A 86 13.31 -6.37 15.71
C ALA A 86 13.61 -4.87 15.71
N GLY A 87 12.61 -4.08 15.36
CA GLY A 87 12.59 -2.63 15.51
C GLY A 87 12.18 -2.20 16.91
N ASN A 88 11.95 -0.90 17.06
CA ASN A 88 11.73 -0.25 18.35
C ASN A 88 10.31 -0.41 18.92
N ILE A 89 9.37 -1.00 18.16
CA ILE A 89 8.00 -1.21 18.62
C ILE A 89 7.84 -2.47 19.50
N PHE A 90 8.83 -3.36 19.50
CA PHE A 90 8.76 -4.64 20.22
C PHE A 90 9.47 -4.60 21.58
N SER A 91 8.94 -5.36 22.55
CA SER A 91 9.54 -5.58 23.88
C SER A 91 10.56 -6.70 23.90
N SER A 92 10.50 -7.59 22.92
CA SER A 92 11.16 -8.89 22.94
C SER A 92 11.69 -9.28 21.57
N ILE A 93 12.60 -10.24 21.56
CA ILE A 93 13.08 -10.86 20.32
C ILE A 93 11.89 -11.66 19.73
N PRO A 94 11.50 -11.39 18.46
CA PRO A 94 10.43 -12.11 17.80
C PRO A 94 10.72 -13.60 17.71
N ILE A 95 9.68 -14.42 17.83
CA ILE A 95 9.73 -15.80 17.36
C ILE A 95 9.77 -15.72 15.84
N GLN A 96 10.78 -16.33 15.24
CA GLN A 96 11.01 -16.23 13.81
C GLN A 96 11.52 -17.54 13.22
N SER A 97 11.18 -17.78 11.96
CA SER A 97 11.70 -18.90 11.18
C SER A 97 11.81 -18.54 9.70
N TYR A 98 12.70 -19.22 8.98
CA TYR A 98 12.81 -19.11 7.53
C TYR A 98 12.69 -20.48 6.88
N GLN A 99 11.70 -20.64 6.00
CA GLN A 99 11.51 -21.85 5.22
C GLN A 99 10.98 -21.51 3.83
N ASN A 100 11.60 -22.08 2.79
CA ASN A 100 11.10 -22.01 1.41
C ASN A 100 10.77 -20.60 0.89
N GLY A 101 11.58 -19.59 1.25
CA GLY A 101 11.35 -18.21 0.80
C GLY A 101 10.30 -17.45 1.62
N VAL A 102 9.83 -18.02 2.73
CA VAL A 102 8.91 -17.39 3.68
C VAL A 102 9.63 -17.19 5.01
N ILE A 103 9.56 -15.96 5.53
CA ILE A 103 10.01 -15.59 6.87
C ILE A 103 8.76 -15.42 7.72
N ASN A 104 8.55 -16.30 8.69
CA ASN A 104 7.44 -16.18 9.64
C ASN A 104 7.94 -15.42 10.86
N ILE A 105 7.13 -14.48 11.36
CA ILE A 105 7.46 -13.62 12.50
C ILE A 105 6.23 -13.53 13.39
N VAL A 106 6.42 -13.82 14.68
CA VAL A 106 5.44 -13.54 15.72
C VAL A 106 6.12 -12.72 16.80
N ALA A 107 5.58 -11.53 17.07
CA ALA A 107 6.18 -10.59 18.00
C ALA A 107 5.12 -9.92 18.87
N MET A 108 5.42 -9.83 20.17
CA MET A 108 4.64 -9.04 21.13
C MET A 108 5.14 -7.60 21.16
N ILE A 109 4.20 -6.66 21.13
CA ILE A 109 4.45 -5.22 21.27
C ILE A 109 4.63 -4.88 22.74
N ASN A 110 5.57 -3.98 23.05
CA ASN A 110 5.85 -3.60 24.43
C ASN A 110 4.71 -2.78 25.06
N PRO A 111 4.02 -3.26 26.12
CA PRO A 111 3.01 -2.47 26.82
C PRO A 111 3.61 -1.39 27.75
N ASP A 112 4.85 -1.56 28.23
CA ASP A 112 5.48 -0.66 29.21
C ASP A 112 6.35 0.42 28.55
N ASN A 113 6.75 0.21 27.29
CA ASN A 113 7.48 1.17 26.47
C ASN A 113 6.70 1.47 25.19
N LYS A 114 5.39 1.72 25.32
CA LYS A 114 4.51 2.04 24.19
C LYS A 114 5.12 3.23 23.45
N PRO A 115 5.59 3.07 22.20
CA PRO A 115 5.83 4.21 21.34
C PRO A 115 4.54 5.03 21.36
N SER A 116 4.63 6.34 21.53
CA SER A 116 3.48 7.24 21.68
C SER A 116 2.49 7.21 20.49
N SER A 117 2.77 6.39 19.48
CA SER A 117 1.99 6.21 18.28
C SER A 117 1.72 4.77 17.83
N ARG A 118 2.24 3.68 18.44
CA ARG A 118 2.27 2.26 17.93
C ARG A 118 2.49 2.02 16.42
N SER A 119 2.63 3.06 15.62
CA SER A 119 3.16 3.13 14.27
C SER A 119 4.67 3.28 14.38
N GLY A 120 5.40 2.56 13.54
CA GLY A 120 6.85 2.52 13.61
C GLY A 120 7.43 1.36 12.84
N VAL A 121 8.75 1.20 12.98
CA VAL A 121 9.48 0.11 12.34
C VAL A 121 9.27 -1.15 13.16
N ILE A 122 8.60 -2.12 12.54
CA ILE A 122 8.43 -3.50 13.02
C ILE A 122 9.81 -4.15 13.12
N GLY A 123 10.61 -4.00 12.08
CA GLY A 123 11.99 -4.49 12.07
C GLY A 123 12.56 -4.53 10.66
N THR A 124 13.70 -5.18 10.54
CA THR A 124 14.46 -5.22 9.29
C THR A 124 14.91 -6.62 8.95
N VAL A 125 14.94 -6.94 7.66
CA VAL A 125 15.63 -8.12 7.12
C VAL A 125 16.74 -7.65 6.20
N VAL A 126 17.91 -8.25 6.33
CA VAL A 126 19.03 -8.03 5.40
C VAL A 126 19.07 -9.18 4.42
N PHE A 127 18.96 -8.89 3.13
CA PHE A 127 19.10 -9.86 2.05
C PHE A 127 20.45 -9.73 1.35
N LYS A 128 20.93 -10.82 0.75
CA LYS A 128 22.06 -10.82 -0.19
C LYS A 128 21.53 -10.85 -1.62
N ALA A 129 22.06 -10.00 -2.47
CA ALA A 129 21.82 -10.03 -3.90
C ALA A 129 22.67 -11.13 -4.56
N LEU A 130 22.05 -12.22 -5.02
CA LEU A 130 22.77 -13.43 -5.47
C LEU A 130 23.11 -13.43 -6.96
N LYS A 131 22.15 -13.04 -7.81
CA LYS A 131 22.32 -13.02 -9.26
C LYS A 131 21.40 -11.97 -9.90
N PRO A 132 21.68 -11.57 -11.15
CA PRO A 132 20.82 -10.63 -11.85
C PRO A 132 19.38 -11.13 -11.98
N GLY A 133 18.41 -10.26 -11.74
CA GLY A 133 16.99 -10.61 -11.77
C GLY A 133 16.12 -9.60 -11.02
N GLN A 134 14.85 -9.93 -10.86
CA GLN A 134 13.92 -9.17 -10.01
C GLN A 134 13.30 -10.10 -8.98
N ALA A 135 13.16 -9.61 -7.76
CA ALA A 135 12.45 -10.29 -6.68
C ALA A 135 11.47 -9.34 -6.02
N THR A 136 10.30 -9.86 -5.66
CA THR A 136 9.29 -9.14 -4.89
C THR A 136 9.28 -9.65 -3.47
N ILE A 137 9.24 -8.73 -2.52
CA ILE A 137 9.10 -8.97 -1.09
C ILE A 137 7.71 -8.47 -0.71
N SER A 138 6.87 -9.34 -0.17
CA SER A 138 5.49 -9.01 0.19
C SER A 138 5.09 -9.70 1.47
N TYR A 139 4.04 -9.19 2.12
CA TYR A 139 3.34 -9.94 3.16
C TYR A 139 2.41 -10.96 2.50
N ASP A 140 2.57 -12.25 2.82
CA ASP A 140 1.66 -13.34 2.42
C ASP A 140 0.49 -13.44 3.41
N ARG A 141 0.79 -13.25 4.71
CA ARG A 141 -0.18 -13.08 5.80
C ARG A 141 0.30 -11.95 6.72
N ILE A 142 -0.63 -11.15 7.22
CA ILE A 142 -0.37 -10.20 8.30
C ILE A 142 -1.61 -10.05 9.17
N GLU A 143 -1.45 -10.38 10.45
CA GLU A 143 -2.49 -10.31 11.46
C GLU A 143 -1.96 -9.49 12.64
N ALA A 144 -2.81 -8.60 13.15
CA ALA A 144 -2.46 -7.76 14.28
C ALA A 144 -3.61 -7.78 15.30
N ALA A 145 -3.28 -8.11 16.54
CA ALA A 145 -4.29 -8.31 17.59
C ALA A 145 -4.40 -7.09 18.51
N GLN A 146 -5.58 -6.96 19.13
CA GLN A 146 -5.88 -5.89 20.09
C GLN A 146 -5.31 -6.20 21.50
N GLU A 147 -4.95 -5.16 22.25
CA GLU A 147 -4.55 -5.23 23.66
C GLU A 147 -5.75 -5.69 24.49
N GLY A 148 -5.54 -6.74 25.27
CA GLY A 148 -6.60 -7.36 26.07
C GLY A 148 -7.55 -8.26 25.28
N ASN A 149 -7.39 -8.37 23.95
CA ASN A 149 -8.15 -9.31 23.12
C ASN A 149 -7.29 -9.86 21.98
N GLU A 150 -6.47 -10.86 22.31
CA GLU A 150 -5.54 -11.50 21.38
C GLU A 150 -6.24 -12.33 20.28
N ASN A 151 -7.56 -12.53 20.41
CA ASN A 151 -8.39 -13.26 19.44
C ASN A 151 -9.13 -12.34 18.46
N ASP A 152 -9.02 -11.02 18.61
CA ASP A 152 -9.68 -10.04 17.76
C ASP A 152 -8.64 -9.33 16.90
N PHE A 153 -8.57 -9.78 15.65
CA PHE A 153 -7.64 -9.25 14.66
C PHE A 153 -8.25 -8.03 14.00
N ILE A 154 -7.47 -6.94 13.96
CA ILE A 154 -7.89 -5.76 13.21
C ILE A 154 -7.72 -5.99 11.71
N ASN A 155 -8.52 -5.32 10.89
CA ASN A 155 -8.28 -5.30 9.46
C ASN A 155 -6.91 -4.69 9.14
N THR A 156 -6.21 -5.30 8.19
CA THR A 156 -4.86 -4.91 7.79
C THR A 156 -4.77 -4.78 6.26
N SER A 157 -3.97 -3.82 5.81
CA SER A 157 -3.54 -3.72 4.41
C SER A 157 -2.02 -3.78 4.34
N ALA A 158 -1.45 -4.32 3.26
CA ALA A 158 -0.01 -4.53 3.14
C ALA A 158 0.52 -4.19 1.76
N SER A 159 1.67 -3.50 1.71
CA SER A 159 2.39 -3.22 0.46
C SER A 159 3.43 -4.30 0.13
N SER A 160 3.88 -4.30 -1.13
CA SER A 160 5.00 -5.12 -1.62
C SER A 160 6.14 -4.24 -2.12
N LEU A 161 7.37 -4.71 -1.96
CA LEU A 161 8.60 -4.08 -2.46
C LEU A 161 9.18 -4.91 -3.61
N VAL A 162 9.45 -4.27 -4.75
CA VAL A 162 10.16 -4.90 -5.87
C VAL A 162 11.62 -4.46 -5.86
N VAL A 163 12.54 -5.42 -5.90
CA VAL A 163 13.98 -5.20 -5.95
C VAL A 163 14.54 -5.77 -7.24
N THR A 164 15.42 -5.00 -7.89
CA THR A 164 16.16 -5.40 -9.09
C THR A 164 17.63 -5.62 -8.74
N VAL A 165 18.18 -6.76 -9.14
CA VAL A 165 19.60 -7.10 -8.99
C VAL A 165 20.24 -7.16 -10.37
N GLY A 166 21.46 -6.63 -10.51
CA GLY A 166 22.26 -6.75 -11.73
C GLY A 166 21.84 -5.81 -12.87
N GLY A 167 20.98 -4.83 -12.58
CA GLY A 167 20.68 -3.73 -13.48
C GLY A 167 21.78 -2.68 -13.46
N GLY A 168 22.81 -2.88 -14.29
CA GLY A 168 23.69 -1.85 -14.87
C GLY A 168 24.25 -0.74 -13.98
N THR A 169 25.59 -0.74 -13.84
CA THR A 169 26.46 0.43 -13.64
C THR A 169 25.79 1.79 -13.84
N SER A 170 25.80 2.63 -12.81
CA SER A 170 25.70 4.08 -12.95
C SER A 170 26.88 4.58 -13.79
N THR A 171 26.73 4.65 -15.12
CA THR A 171 27.70 5.32 -15.99
C THR A 171 27.60 6.82 -15.70
N VAL A 172 28.63 7.38 -15.08
CA VAL A 172 28.79 8.84 -14.99
C VAL A 172 29.11 9.33 -16.39
N SER A 173 28.09 9.79 -17.14
CA SER A 173 28.31 10.52 -18.39
C SER A 173 28.82 11.92 -18.06
N ASN A 174 30.13 12.13 -18.13
CA ASN A 174 30.72 13.46 -18.22
C ASN A 174 30.36 14.06 -19.59
N SER A 175 29.33 14.90 -19.64
CA SER A 175 29.13 15.81 -20.76
C SER A 175 29.87 17.10 -20.44
N SER A 176 31.00 17.36 -21.12
CA SER A 176 31.66 18.66 -21.09
C SER A 176 31.15 19.49 -22.26
N THR A 177 30.58 20.66 -21.95
CA THR A 177 30.40 21.74 -22.92
C THR A 177 31.35 22.86 -22.54
N THR A 178 32.33 23.12 -23.39
CA THR A 178 33.24 24.25 -23.27
C THR A 178 32.54 25.50 -23.81
N VAL A 179 32.25 26.45 -22.93
CA VAL A 179 32.02 27.86 -23.28
C VAL A 179 32.67 28.72 -22.19
N GLY A 180 33.68 29.51 -22.56
CA GLY A 180 34.15 30.68 -21.80
C GLY A 180 34.69 30.46 -20.37
N SER A 181 36.02 30.38 -20.26
CA SER A 181 36.89 30.69 -19.10
C SER A 181 36.24 31.00 -17.73
N THR A 182 35.62 30.03 -17.04
CA THR A 182 35.77 29.78 -15.60
C THR A 182 35.20 28.40 -15.24
N THR A 183 35.99 27.53 -14.59
CA THR A 183 35.55 26.18 -14.18
C THR A 183 34.82 26.23 -12.84
N TYR A 184 33.54 25.84 -12.80
CA TYR A 184 32.82 25.50 -11.57
C TYR A 184 32.25 24.08 -11.68
N THR A 185 32.71 23.17 -10.83
CA THR A 185 32.21 21.78 -10.77
C THR A 185 31.03 21.73 -9.81
N LYS A 186 29.80 21.79 -10.34
CA LYS A 186 28.58 21.44 -9.60
C LYS A 186 28.07 20.11 -10.12
N ALA A 187 28.09 19.08 -9.28
CA ALA A 187 27.44 17.81 -9.59
C ALA A 187 25.93 18.04 -9.65
N VAL A 188 25.36 17.99 -10.86
CA VAL A 188 23.91 17.96 -11.08
C VAL A 188 23.55 16.54 -11.49
N SER A 189 23.02 15.78 -10.53
CA SER A 189 22.44 14.47 -10.78
C SER A 189 21.16 14.64 -11.59
N THR A 190 21.24 14.43 -12.90
CA THR A 190 20.06 14.31 -13.76
C THR A 190 19.93 12.85 -14.15
N ALA A 191 19.04 12.13 -13.44
CA ALA A 191 18.68 10.77 -13.81
C ALA A 191 18.07 10.79 -15.21
N THR A 192 18.80 10.25 -16.19
CA THR A 192 18.28 10.06 -17.54
C THR A 192 17.66 8.67 -17.60
N THR A 193 16.35 8.60 -17.37
CA THR A 193 15.55 7.41 -17.61
C THR A 193 15.28 7.31 -19.12
N THR A 194 15.99 6.43 -19.81
CA THR A 194 15.60 6.03 -21.16
C THR A 194 14.28 5.26 -21.07
N GLY A 195 13.24 5.86 -21.64
CA GLY A 195 11.85 5.51 -21.40
C GLY A 195 11.47 4.08 -21.76
N ALA A 196 10.94 3.38 -20.76
CA ALA A 196 9.67 2.71 -20.91
C ALA A 196 8.63 3.56 -20.16
N THR A 197 7.90 4.41 -20.87
CA THR A 197 6.68 5.04 -20.33
C THR A 197 5.66 3.94 -20.09
N LYS A 198 5.60 3.42 -18.87
CA LYS A 198 4.39 2.82 -18.32
C LYS A 198 3.96 3.69 -17.16
N ALA A 199 2.99 4.55 -17.44
CA ALA A 199 2.32 5.36 -16.46
C ALA A 199 1.92 4.48 -15.27
N ALA A 200 2.26 4.92 -14.06
CA ALA A 200 1.66 4.41 -12.85
C ALA A 200 0.16 4.74 -12.95
N ALA A 201 -0.63 3.75 -13.35
CA ALA A 201 -2.07 3.81 -13.17
C ALA A 201 -2.29 3.86 -11.66
N ALA A 202 -2.87 4.97 -11.21
CA ALA A 202 -3.49 5.06 -9.91
C ALA A 202 -4.37 3.80 -9.71
N ALA A 203 -4.28 3.21 -8.52
CA ALA A 203 -5.07 2.06 -8.13
C ALA A 203 -6.54 2.31 -8.47
N THR A 204 -7.00 1.69 -9.55
CA THR A 204 -8.41 1.60 -9.89
C THR A 204 -9.02 0.62 -8.91
N THR A 205 -10.06 1.07 -8.22
CA THR A 205 -10.98 0.19 -7.50
C THR A 205 -11.42 -0.95 -8.42
N GLY A 206 -11.50 -2.16 -7.86
CA GLY A 206 -11.78 -3.38 -8.63
C GLY A 206 -13.12 -3.34 -9.38
N PRO A 207 -13.39 -4.34 -10.24
CA PRO A 207 -14.58 -4.37 -11.09
C PRO A 207 -15.93 -4.42 -10.34
N GLU A 208 -15.91 -4.64 -9.02
CA GLU A 208 -17.08 -4.60 -8.12
C GLU A 208 -17.72 -3.18 -8.08
N ASP A 209 -16.90 -2.11 -8.02
CA ASP A 209 -17.39 -0.72 -7.91
C ASP A 209 -17.91 -0.16 -9.24
N THR A 210 -17.35 -0.65 -10.35
CA THR A 210 -17.78 -0.22 -11.70
C THR A 210 -19.14 -0.83 -12.03
N LEU A 211 -19.44 -2.05 -11.54
CA LEU A 211 -20.75 -2.67 -11.71
C LEU A 211 -21.83 -1.89 -10.95
N LEU A 212 -21.55 -1.44 -9.72
CA LEU A 212 -22.52 -0.66 -8.94
C LEU A 212 -22.82 0.70 -9.59
N ALA A 213 -21.80 1.39 -10.11
CA ALA A 213 -21.95 2.68 -10.78
C ALA A 213 -22.76 2.58 -12.09
N ILE A 214 -22.54 1.53 -12.89
CA ILE A 214 -23.30 1.30 -14.14
C ILE A 214 -24.76 0.92 -13.83
N THR A 215 -24.99 0.10 -12.80
CA THR A 215 -26.34 -0.34 -12.42
C THR A 215 -27.18 0.82 -11.84
N LEU A 216 -26.58 1.67 -11.01
CA LEU A 216 -27.22 2.88 -10.47
C LEU A 216 -27.45 3.96 -11.55
N GLY A 217 -26.47 4.18 -12.43
CA GLY A 217 -26.62 5.11 -13.57
C GLY A 217 -27.76 4.70 -14.50
N GLY A 218 -27.88 3.40 -14.79
CA GLY A 218 -28.97 2.84 -15.61
C GLY A 218 -30.36 3.04 -14.99
N MET A 219 -30.49 2.83 -13.67
CA MET A 219 -31.75 3.08 -12.96
C MET A 219 -32.17 4.55 -12.98
N ILE A 220 -31.23 5.48 -12.79
CA ILE A 220 -31.53 6.92 -12.80
C ILE A 220 -32.01 7.35 -14.18
N ILE A 221 -31.34 6.91 -15.25
CA ILE A 221 -31.75 7.22 -16.63
C ILE A 221 -33.13 6.60 -16.94
N PHE A 222 -33.39 5.38 -16.50
CA PHE A 222 -34.69 4.72 -16.67
C PHE A 222 -35.83 5.45 -15.95
N LEU A 223 -35.58 5.94 -14.73
CA LEU A 223 -36.54 6.74 -13.97
C LEU A 223 -36.81 8.10 -14.62
N ILE A 224 -35.77 8.79 -15.11
CA ILE A 224 -35.92 10.05 -15.85
C ILE A 224 -36.72 9.83 -17.15
N TYR A 225 -36.45 8.74 -17.88
CA TYR A 225 -37.17 8.40 -19.10
C TYR A 225 -38.66 8.13 -18.83
N ASN A 226 -39.00 7.34 -17.81
CA ASN A 226 -40.39 7.09 -17.44
C ASN A 226 -41.11 8.35 -16.98
N LEU A 227 -40.42 9.25 -16.27
CA LEU A 227 -40.98 10.53 -15.84
C LEU A 227 -41.31 11.43 -17.05
N LEU A 228 -40.39 11.53 -18.02
CA LEU A 228 -40.61 12.30 -19.26
C LEU A 228 -41.78 11.72 -20.08
N LYS A 229 -41.92 10.39 -20.12
CA LYS A 229 -43.05 9.71 -20.80
C LYS A 229 -44.39 10.04 -20.16
N ILE A 230 -44.48 10.05 -18.84
CA ILE A 230 -45.72 10.40 -18.11
C ILE A 230 -46.10 11.87 -18.35
N ILE A 231 -45.12 12.78 -18.31
CA ILE A 231 -45.35 14.21 -18.58
C ILE A 231 -45.89 14.40 -20.00
N LYS A 232 -45.28 13.75 -21.00
CA LYS A 232 -45.71 13.85 -22.41
C LYS A 232 -47.14 13.32 -22.63
N THR A 233 -47.50 12.23 -21.94
CA THR A 233 -48.85 11.63 -22.03
C THR A 233 -49.92 12.49 -21.34
N SER A 234 -49.53 13.21 -20.29
CA SER A 234 -50.43 14.11 -19.56
C SER A 234 -50.66 15.43 -20.31
N ALA A 235 -49.64 15.91 -21.03
CA ALA A 235 -49.72 17.12 -21.84
C ALA A 235 -50.58 16.96 -23.11
N SER A 236 -50.77 15.73 -23.61
CA SER A 236 -51.62 15.47 -24.80
C SER A 236 -53.10 15.24 -24.48
N ARG A 237 -53.49 15.32 -23.20
CA ARG A 237 -54.88 15.16 -22.72
C ARG A 237 -55.48 16.47 -22.19
N LEU A 238 -54.75 17.57 -22.33
CA LEU A 238 -55.18 18.95 -22.14
C LEU A 238 -55.31 19.61 -23.51
#